data_AF-S2KPP7-F1
#
_entry.id   AF-S2KPP7-F1
#
_cell.length_a   1.000
_cell.length_b   1.000
_cell.length_c   1.000
_cell.angle_alpha   90.00
_cell.angle_beta   90.00
_cell.angle_gamma   90.00
#
_symmetry.space_group_name_H-M   'P 1'
#
loop_
_entity.id
_entity.type
_entity.pdbx_description
1 polymer ?
#
loop_
_entity_poly.entity_id
_entity_poly.type
_entity_poly.pdbx_seq_one_letter_code
_entity_poly.pdbx_strand_id
1 'polypeptide(L)'
;MPPSPPNTLPMNDGTTSPPRALTEAEQLLKAEQRQVWEVDRTNLQASHPFIGSLAAKLILVPVIDSRLPTMMTDGHHLFANAHFTTGLTPAARHFLIAHAIAHCIGGHFLPVRKRDIHRWNLACEHIANYLALLEGIALPTTAILYPSQAGKNVMEVYDWLEDHPCLAQDRPVDLHPSDAWLPLSLATVQDPDYRPVPPQATPARHWRELALKSAINANSGTTRMRDYLAMLTFNECEARKCS
;
A
#
# COMPACT_ATOMS: atom_id res chain seq x y z
N MET A 1 -25.92 -4.93 17.54
CA MET A 1 -25.31 -3.59 17.39
C MET A 1 -24.09 -3.54 18.29
N PRO A 2 -22.90 -3.20 17.79
CA PRO A 2 -21.76 -2.93 18.67
C PRO A 2 -21.89 -1.51 19.27
N PRO A 3 -21.34 -1.27 20.46
CA PRO A 3 -21.45 0.04 21.14
C PRO A 3 -20.54 1.09 20.49
N SER A 4 -20.97 2.35 20.52
CA SER A 4 -20.19 3.51 20.09
C SER A 4 -18.95 3.73 20.98
N PRO A 5 -17.82 4.23 20.44
CA PRO A 5 -16.63 4.46 21.24
C PRO A 5 -16.82 5.66 22.19
N PRO A 6 -16.12 5.69 23.35
CA PRO A 6 -16.24 6.78 24.31
C PRO A 6 -15.62 8.06 23.75
N ASN A 7 -16.38 9.15 23.80
CA ASN A 7 -15.96 10.48 23.41
C ASN A 7 -15.28 11.19 24.59
N THR A 8 -14.00 10.90 24.81
CA THR A 8 -13.09 11.70 25.67
C THR A 8 -11.66 11.29 25.37
N LEU A 9 -10.90 12.16 24.70
CA LEU A 9 -9.45 12.04 24.64
C LEU A 9 -8.89 12.24 26.06
N PRO A 10 -8.01 11.35 26.57
CA PRO A 10 -7.38 11.58 27.85
C PRO A 10 -6.46 12.81 27.76
N MET A 11 -6.54 13.67 28.77
CA MET A 11 -5.60 14.76 28.99
C MET A 11 -4.20 14.18 29.16
N ASN A 12 -3.26 14.66 28.33
CA ASN A 12 -1.89 14.19 28.25
C ASN A 12 -1.12 14.63 29.52
N ASP A 13 -0.84 13.70 30.44
CA ASP A 13 0.23 13.92 31.41
C ASP A 13 1.57 13.81 30.66
N GLY A 14 2.52 14.69 30.94
CA GLY A 14 3.76 14.84 30.16
C GLY A 14 4.75 13.68 30.31
N THR A 15 4.31 12.45 30.52
CA THR A 15 5.14 11.27 30.77
C THR A 15 4.98 10.23 29.66
N THR A 16 5.57 10.49 28.49
CA THR A 16 5.69 9.45 27.45
C THR A 16 6.68 8.39 27.93
N SER A 17 6.16 7.25 28.37
CA SER A 17 6.99 6.06 28.65
C SER A 17 7.76 5.67 27.39
N PRO A 18 9.02 5.19 27.50
CA PRO A 18 9.79 4.76 26.35
C PRO A 18 9.07 3.62 25.61
N PRO A 19 9.21 3.52 24.28
CA PRO A 19 8.58 2.45 23.51
C PRO A 19 8.98 1.07 24.03
N ARG A 20 8.01 0.15 24.10
CA ARG A 20 8.25 -1.23 24.53
C ARG A 20 9.00 -2.00 23.43
N ALA A 21 9.97 -2.83 23.82
CA ALA A 21 10.59 -3.81 22.93
C ALA A 21 9.65 -4.99 22.62
N LEU A 22 9.82 -5.61 21.45
CA LEU A 22 9.05 -6.80 21.07
C LEU A 22 9.29 -7.97 22.03
N THR A 23 8.23 -8.69 22.36
CA THR A 23 8.26 -9.96 23.08
C THR A 23 8.79 -11.10 22.20
N GLU A 24 9.20 -12.21 22.82
CA GLU A 24 9.61 -13.41 22.08
C GLU A 24 8.50 -13.95 21.17
N ALA A 25 7.24 -13.95 21.64
CA ALA A 25 6.09 -14.36 20.84
C ALA A 25 5.88 -13.46 19.60
N GLU A 26 6.06 -12.15 19.75
CA GLU A 26 6.00 -11.18 18.64
C GLU A 26 7.14 -11.40 17.64
N GLN A 27 8.35 -11.74 18.10
CA GLN A 27 9.47 -12.08 17.20
C GLN A 27 9.20 -13.39 16.44
N LEU A 28 8.67 -14.41 17.09
CA LEU A 28 8.27 -15.66 16.46
C LEU A 28 7.16 -15.42 15.41
N LEU A 29 6.16 -14.60 15.74
CA LEU A 29 5.08 -14.25 14.82
C LEU A 29 5.62 -13.56 13.56
N LYS A 30 6.56 -12.62 13.69
CA LYS A 30 7.21 -11.98 12.54
C LYS A 30 7.95 -12.99 11.67
N ALA A 31 8.67 -13.93 12.28
CA ALA A 31 9.39 -14.97 11.55
C ALA A 31 8.44 -15.89 10.78
N GLU A 32 7.33 -16.30 11.40
CA GLU A 32 6.27 -17.07 10.75
C GLU A 32 5.65 -16.31 9.58
N GLN A 33 5.23 -15.05 9.80
CA GLN A 33 4.65 -14.22 8.75
C GLN A 33 5.61 -14.01 7.59
N ARG A 34 6.92 -13.91 7.86
CA ARG A 34 7.94 -13.82 6.80
C ARG A 34 7.93 -15.06 5.91
N GLN A 35 7.93 -16.24 6.51
CA GLN A 35 7.87 -17.50 5.76
C GLN A 35 6.58 -17.63 4.94
N VAL A 36 5.42 -17.29 5.54
CA VAL A 36 4.12 -17.31 4.85
C VAL A 36 4.14 -16.39 3.61
N TRP A 37 4.66 -15.18 3.75
CA TRP A 37 4.71 -14.20 2.66
C TRP A 37 5.74 -14.54 1.57
N GLU A 38 6.84 -15.22 1.92
CA GLU A 38 7.78 -15.80 0.94
C GLU A 38 7.10 -16.90 0.08
N VAL A 39 6.29 -17.75 0.71
CA VAL A 39 5.49 -18.75 0.00
C VAL A 39 4.46 -18.09 -0.91
N ASP A 40 3.73 -17.09 -0.42
CA ASP A 40 2.76 -16.34 -1.22
C ASP A 40 3.41 -15.65 -2.44
N ARG A 41 4.59 -15.05 -2.28
CA ARG A 41 5.37 -14.50 -3.41
C ARG A 41 5.73 -15.57 -4.43
N THR A 42 6.13 -16.76 -3.98
CA THR A 42 6.42 -17.89 -4.88
C THR A 42 5.17 -18.34 -5.63
N ASN A 43 4.02 -18.40 -4.94
CA ASN A 43 2.73 -18.72 -5.55
C ASN A 43 2.33 -17.69 -6.61
N LEU A 44 2.46 -16.39 -6.30
CA LEU A 44 2.22 -15.30 -7.24
C LEU A 44 3.11 -15.40 -8.47
N GLN A 45 4.36 -15.85 -8.34
CA GLN A 45 5.24 -16.06 -9.50
C GLN A 45 4.73 -17.15 -10.44
N ALA A 46 4.08 -18.18 -9.91
CA ALA A 46 3.47 -19.24 -10.70
C ALA A 46 2.10 -18.83 -11.29
N SER A 47 1.25 -18.17 -10.51
CA SER A 47 -0.14 -17.90 -10.89
C SER A 47 -0.38 -16.53 -11.54
N HIS A 48 0.45 -15.53 -11.24
CA HIS A 48 0.40 -14.17 -11.80
C HIS A 48 1.81 -13.69 -12.16
N PRO A 49 2.43 -14.19 -13.25
CA PRO A 49 3.84 -13.97 -13.56
C PRO A 49 4.27 -12.49 -13.62
N PHE A 50 3.38 -11.59 -14.07
CA PHE A 50 3.62 -10.15 -14.05
C PHE A 50 3.84 -9.66 -12.61
N ILE A 51 2.86 -9.87 -11.72
CA ILE A 51 2.93 -9.51 -10.30
C ILE A 51 4.10 -10.22 -9.61
N GLY A 52 4.27 -11.53 -9.80
CA GLY A 52 5.32 -12.29 -9.13
C GLY A 52 6.73 -11.83 -9.52
N SER A 53 6.97 -11.47 -10.79
CA SER A 53 8.26 -10.92 -11.24
C SER A 53 8.61 -9.61 -10.54
N LEU A 54 7.60 -8.79 -10.27
CA LEU A 54 7.70 -7.50 -9.59
C LEU A 54 7.80 -7.67 -8.07
N ALA A 55 7.08 -8.63 -7.50
CA ALA A 55 7.14 -8.98 -6.07
C ALA A 55 8.55 -9.35 -5.63
N ALA A 56 9.33 -10.00 -6.50
CA ALA A 56 10.74 -10.33 -6.25
C ALA A 56 11.67 -9.10 -6.09
N LYS A 57 11.18 -7.88 -6.39
CA LYS A 57 11.93 -6.63 -6.22
C LYS A 57 11.65 -5.93 -4.89
N LEU A 58 10.64 -6.37 -4.14
CA LEU A 58 10.35 -5.88 -2.80
C LEU A 58 10.94 -6.81 -1.74
N ILE A 59 11.54 -6.21 -0.72
CA ILE A 59 11.91 -6.92 0.50
C ILE A 59 10.67 -6.98 1.39
N LEU A 60 10.17 -8.18 1.66
CA LEU A 60 9.01 -8.36 2.56
C LEU A 60 9.47 -8.27 4.02
N VAL A 61 8.93 -7.32 4.78
CA VAL A 61 9.33 -7.06 6.17
C VAL A 61 8.09 -7.06 7.07
N PRO A 62 7.72 -8.23 7.62
CA PRO A 62 6.75 -8.27 8.71
C PRO A 62 7.32 -7.51 9.91
N VAL A 63 6.52 -6.62 10.49
CA VAL A 63 6.89 -5.78 11.63
C VAL A 63 5.78 -5.78 12.68
N ILE A 64 6.10 -5.43 13.92
CA ILE A 64 5.12 -5.13 14.97
C ILE A 64 5.48 -3.76 15.53
N ASP A 65 4.96 -2.72 14.87
CA ASP A 65 5.26 -1.33 15.19
C ASP A 65 3.96 -0.53 15.33
N SER A 66 3.82 0.21 16.43
CA SER A 66 2.64 1.01 16.71
C SER A 66 2.39 2.14 15.69
N ARG A 67 3.41 2.53 14.94
CA ARG A 67 3.34 3.53 13.87
C ARG A 67 2.79 2.97 12.56
N LEU A 68 2.66 1.65 12.45
CA LEU A 68 2.17 0.96 11.25
C LEU A 68 1.05 0.00 11.62
N PRO A 69 -0.23 0.42 11.60
CA PRO A 69 -1.35 -0.45 11.96
C PRO A 69 -1.65 -1.52 10.91
N THR A 70 -1.37 -1.25 9.63
CA THR A 70 -1.66 -2.15 8.50
C THR A 70 -0.38 -2.45 7.71
N MET A 71 -0.08 -1.70 6.65
CA MET A 71 1.09 -1.88 5.81
C MET A 71 1.48 -0.58 5.09
N MET A 72 2.69 -0.55 4.54
CA MET A 72 3.17 0.52 3.68
C MET A 72 4.33 0.03 2.81
N THR A 73 4.60 0.76 1.73
CA THR A 73 5.79 0.57 0.90
C THR A 73 6.57 1.87 0.76
N ASP A 74 7.90 1.76 0.81
CA ASP A 74 8.82 2.86 0.50
C ASP A 74 9.41 2.75 -0.91
N GLY A 75 8.94 1.77 -1.71
CA GLY A 75 9.47 1.45 -3.03
C GLY A 75 10.61 0.43 -3.03
N HIS A 76 11.13 0.02 -1.87
CA HIS A 76 12.15 -1.03 -1.70
C HIS A 76 11.67 -2.16 -0.79
N HIS A 77 10.93 -1.81 0.25
CA HIS A 77 10.39 -2.72 1.24
C HIS A 77 8.88 -2.66 1.23
N LEU A 78 8.27 -3.81 1.49
CA LEU A 78 6.88 -3.91 1.89
C LEU A 78 6.84 -4.22 3.38
N PHE A 79 6.55 -3.21 4.19
CA PHE A 79 6.35 -3.37 5.62
C PHE A 79 4.88 -3.72 5.88
N ALA A 80 4.64 -4.79 6.64
CA ALA A 80 3.30 -5.19 7.01
C ALA A 80 3.24 -5.56 8.49
N ASN A 81 2.24 -5.04 9.18
CA ASN A 81 2.02 -5.34 10.59
C ASN A 81 1.62 -6.81 10.76
N ALA A 82 2.45 -7.59 11.44
CA ALA A 82 2.25 -9.02 11.61
C ALA A 82 0.91 -9.33 12.31
N HIS A 83 0.46 -8.50 13.25
CA HIS A 83 -0.85 -8.69 13.89
C HIS A 83 -2.01 -8.49 12.91
N PHE A 84 -1.89 -7.52 12.01
CA PHE A 84 -2.88 -7.30 10.95
C PHE A 84 -2.91 -8.48 9.98
N THR A 85 -1.75 -9.03 9.62
CA THR A 85 -1.66 -10.08 8.58
C THR A 85 -1.99 -11.49 9.08
N THR A 86 -1.88 -11.75 10.39
CA THR A 86 -2.06 -13.08 11.01
C THR A 86 -3.45 -13.69 10.78
N GLY A 87 -4.48 -12.89 10.48
CA GLY A 87 -5.83 -13.37 10.18
C GLY A 87 -6.19 -13.42 8.69
N LEU A 88 -5.28 -13.00 7.80
CA LEU A 88 -5.58 -12.85 6.37
C LEU A 88 -5.52 -14.19 5.64
N THR A 89 -6.45 -14.41 4.73
CA THR A 89 -6.41 -15.55 3.80
C THR A 89 -5.26 -15.37 2.78
N PRO A 90 -4.79 -16.45 2.13
CA PRO A 90 -3.78 -16.33 1.07
C PRO A 90 -4.19 -15.35 -0.04
N ALA A 91 -5.46 -15.38 -0.45
CA ALA A 91 -5.98 -14.44 -1.46
C ALA A 91 -5.88 -12.98 -1.00
N ALA A 92 -6.19 -12.69 0.27
CA ALA A 92 -6.04 -11.34 0.82
C ALA A 92 -4.57 -10.90 0.87
N ARG A 93 -3.64 -11.79 1.23
CA ARG A 93 -2.19 -11.47 1.23
C ARG A 93 -1.63 -11.28 -0.17
N HIS A 94 -2.07 -12.09 -1.14
CA HIS A 94 -1.75 -11.90 -2.56
C HIS A 94 -2.22 -10.54 -3.06
N PHE A 95 -3.42 -10.12 -2.66
CA PHE A 95 -3.94 -8.78 -2.92
C PHE A 95 -3.03 -7.70 -2.34
N LEU A 96 -2.64 -7.79 -1.07
CA LEU A 96 -1.75 -6.79 -0.44
C LEU A 96 -0.40 -6.67 -1.15
N ILE A 97 0.21 -7.80 -1.57
CA ILE A 97 1.46 -7.78 -2.35
C ILE A 97 1.24 -7.09 -3.70
N ALA A 98 0.18 -7.44 -4.43
CA ALA A 98 -0.14 -6.82 -5.71
C ALA A 98 -0.43 -5.32 -5.57
N HIS A 99 -1.15 -4.94 -4.52
CA HIS A 99 -1.50 -3.55 -4.19
C HIS A 99 -0.24 -2.72 -3.92
N ALA A 100 0.67 -3.21 -3.07
CA ALA A 100 1.95 -2.53 -2.81
C ALA A 100 2.79 -2.35 -4.09
N ILE A 101 2.84 -3.37 -4.95
CA ILE A 101 3.53 -3.28 -6.25
C ILE A 101 2.89 -2.19 -7.11
N ALA A 102 1.55 -2.10 -7.14
CA ALA A 102 0.86 -1.08 -7.91
C ALA A 102 1.18 0.34 -7.41
N HIS A 103 1.25 0.55 -6.08
CA HIS A 103 1.76 1.81 -5.51
C HIS A 103 3.22 2.09 -5.86
N CYS A 104 4.06 1.06 -5.96
CA CYS A 104 5.43 1.22 -6.42
C CYS A 104 5.50 1.67 -7.90
N ILE A 105 4.69 1.07 -8.77
CA ILE A 105 4.56 1.46 -10.18
C ILE A 105 4.06 2.91 -10.29
N GLY A 106 3.03 3.25 -9.49
CA GLY A 106 2.47 4.59 -9.40
C GLY A 106 3.43 5.63 -8.77
N GLY A 107 4.45 5.15 -8.06
CA GLY A 107 5.28 6.00 -7.21
C GLY A 107 4.43 6.80 -6.21
N HIS A 108 3.36 6.18 -5.68
CA HIS A 108 2.48 6.78 -4.68
C HIS A 108 3.13 6.85 -3.29
N PHE A 109 4.25 6.16 -3.12
CA PHE A 109 5.17 6.35 -1.99
C PHE A 109 5.98 7.65 -2.07
N LEU A 110 5.87 8.43 -3.16
CA LEU A 110 6.52 9.74 -3.25
C LEU A 110 5.68 10.81 -2.54
N PRO A 111 6.31 11.83 -1.95
CA PRO A 111 5.58 12.94 -1.36
C PRO A 111 4.81 13.70 -2.45
N VAL A 112 3.61 14.15 -2.09
CA VAL A 112 2.73 14.95 -2.96
C VAL A 112 2.35 16.25 -2.27
N ARG A 113 2.02 17.27 -3.05
CA ARG A 113 1.40 18.51 -2.57
C ARG A 113 -0.01 18.60 -3.14
N LYS A 114 -0.98 17.98 -2.46
CA LYS A 114 -2.41 18.11 -2.76
C LYS A 114 -3.12 18.84 -1.64
N ARG A 115 -4.13 19.62 -2.02
CA ARG A 115 -5.01 20.31 -1.06
C ARG A 115 -5.71 19.33 -0.12
N ASP A 116 -6.08 18.15 -0.61
CA ASP A 116 -6.75 17.13 0.17
C ASP A 116 -6.01 15.80 0.07
N ILE A 117 -5.22 15.48 1.09
CA ILE A 117 -4.40 14.28 1.11
C ILE A 117 -5.26 13.01 1.20
N HIS A 118 -6.41 13.06 1.87
CA HIS A 118 -7.30 11.90 1.98
C HIS A 118 -7.89 11.52 0.62
N ARG A 119 -8.37 12.51 -0.16
CA ARG A 119 -8.79 12.29 -1.56
C ARG A 119 -7.66 11.73 -2.42
N TRP A 120 -6.44 12.25 -2.25
CA TRP A 120 -5.27 11.77 -2.99
C TRP A 120 -5.00 10.29 -2.70
N ASN A 121 -4.96 9.93 -1.41
CA ASN A 121 -4.73 8.55 -1.01
C ASN A 121 -5.82 7.62 -1.56
N LEU A 122 -7.11 8.00 -1.48
CA LEU A 122 -8.20 7.19 -2.04
C LEU A 122 -8.12 7.04 -3.57
N ALA A 123 -7.70 8.08 -4.28
CA ALA A 123 -7.42 7.98 -5.71
C ALA A 123 -6.28 6.98 -5.99
N CYS A 124 -5.16 7.07 -5.24
CA CYS A 124 -4.05 6.13 -5.34
C CYS A 124 -4.47 4.68 -5.05
N GLU A 125 -5.29 4.46 -4.02
CA GLU A 125 -5.86 3.15 -3.66
C GLU A 125 -6.71 2.59 -4.81
N HIS A 126 -7.59 3.40 -5.39
CA HIS A 126 -8.40 2.98 -6.54
C HIS A 126 -7.52 2.53 -7.70
N ILE A 127 -6.49 3.32 -8.01
CA ILE A 127 -5.56 3.06 -9.11
C ILE A 127 -4.82 1.73 -8.88
N ALA A 128 -4.35 1.50 -7.65
CA ALA A 128 -3.67 0.28 -7.24
C ALA A 128 -4.59 -0.94 -7.32
N ASN A 129 -5.80 -0.83 -6.77
CA ASN A 129 -6.79 -1.91 -6.73
C ASN A 129 -7.32 -2.27 -8.11
N TYR A 130 -7.47 -1.27 -9.00
CA TYR A 130 -7.86 -1.53 -10.37
C TYR A 130 -6.75 -2.24 -11.17
N LEU A 131 -5.47 -1.96 -10.90
CA LEU A 131 -4.38 -2.74 -11.48
C LEU A 131 -4.43 -4.20 -11.01
N ALA A 132 -4.62 -4.44 -9.72
CA ALA A 132 -4.77 -5.79 -9.17
C ALA A 132 -5.96 -6.52 -9.81
N LEU A 133 -7.10 -5.83 -10.01
CA LEU A 133 -8.27 -6.38 -10.69
C LEU A 133 -7.97 -6.80 -12.13
N LEU A 134 -7.23 -5.99 -12.88
CA LEU A 134 -6.84 -6.31 -14.26
C LEU A 134 -5.91 -7.54 -14.35
N GLU A 135 -5.11 -7.81 -13.31
CA GLU A 135 -4.31 -9.04 -13.17
C GLU A 135 -5.11 -10.26 -12.69
N GLY A 136 -6.42 -10.10 -12.48
CA GLY A 136 -7.29 -11.17 -11.97
C GLY A 136 -7.04 -11.50 -10.50
N ILE A 137 -6.42 -10.59 -9.73
CA ILE A 137 -6.26 -10.74 -8.29
C ILE A 137 -7.61 -10.46 -7.62
N ALA A 138 -8.02 -11.37 -6.72
CA ALA A 138 -9.25 -11.21 -5.97
C ALA A 138 -9.13 -10.04 -4.98
N LEU A 139 -10.06 -9.08 -5.06
CA LEU A 139 -10.12 -7.94 -4.16
C LEU A 139 -10.94 -8.28 -2.90
N PRO A 140 -10.49 -7.88 -1.69
CA PRO A 140 -11.35 -7.94 -0.51
C PRO A 140 -12.52 -6.97 -0.65
N THR A 141 -13.63 -7.23 0.03
CA THR A 141 -14.84 -6.38 -0.01
C THR A 141 -14.60 -4.97 0.54
N THR A 142 -13.53 -4.79 1.31
CA THR A 142 -13.11 -3.51 1.87
C THR A 142 -12.15 -2.74 0.97
N ALA A 143 -11.72 -3.30 -0.17
CA ALA A 143 -10.82 -2.61 -1.09
C ALA A 143 -11.51 -1.39 -1.71
N ILE A 144 -10.81 -0.26 -1.72
CA ILE A 144 -11.27 0.95 -2.39
C ILE A 144 -11.25 0.73 -3.90
N LEU A 145 -12.44 0.60 -4.49
CA LEU A 145 -12.61 0.55 -5.92
C LEU A 145 -13.92 1.27 -6.29
N TYR A 146 -13.81 2.29 -7.14
CA TYR A 146 -14.94 3.03 -7.68
C TYR A 146 -15.22 2.54 -9.11
N PRO A 147 -16.20 1.64 -9.34
CA PRO A 147 -16.38 1.02 -10.65
C PRO A 147 -16.65 2.02 -11.79
N SER A 148 -17.29 3.15 -11.48
CA SER A 148 -17.53 4.25 -12.43
C SER A 148 -16.26 4.96 -12.89
N GLN A 149 -15.15 4.82 -12.16
CA GLN A 149 -13.85 5.41 -12.46
C GLN A 149 -12.84 4.38 -13.01
N ALA A 150 -13.30 3.19 -13.39
CA ALA A 150 -12.44 2.13 -13.95
C ALA A 150 -11.57 2.64 -15.13
N GLY A 151 -10.25 2.49 -15.01
CA GLY A 151 -9.29 2.86 -16.05
C GLY A 151 -8.96 4.35 -16.14
N LYS A 152 -9.54 5.18 -15.27
CA LYS A 152 -9.20 6.59 -15.13
C LYS A 152 -7.83 6.76 -14.51
N ASN A 153 -7.20 7.91 -14.75
CA ASN A 153 -5.94 8.24 -14.10
C ASN A 153 -6.15 8.81 -12.69
N VAL A 154 -5.09 8.87 -11.89
CA VAL A 154 -5.16 9.30 -10.47
C VAL A 154 -5.77 10.70 -10.31
N MET A 155 -5.52 11.64 -11.23
CA MET A 155 -6.09 12.99 -11.14
C MET A 155 -7.57 13.02 -11.51
N GLU A 156 -7.99 12.27 -12.52
CA GLU A 156 -9.42 12.17 -12.86
C GLU A 156 -10.22 11.60 -11.69
N VAL A 157 -9.68 10.59 -10.98
CA VAL A 157 -10.31 10.02 -9.78
C VAL A 157 -10.27 11.03 -8.62
N TYR A 158 -9.15 11.70 -8.41
CA TYR A 158 -8.98 12.72 -7.36
C TYR A 158 -9.99 13.86 -7.51
N ASP A 159 -10.15 14.38 -8.73
CA ASP A 159 -11.10 15.46 -9.03
C ASP A 159 -12.54 14.97 -8.86
N TRP A 160 -12.86 13.77 -9.33
CA TRP A 160 -14.18 13.16 -9.15
C TRP A 160 -14.55 12.95 -7.67
N LEU A 161 -13.57 12.64 -6.82
CA LEU A 161 -13.78 12.43 -5.39
C LEU A 161 -14.20 13.71 -4.63
N GLU A 162 -14.11 14.90 -5.23
CA GLU A 162 -14.64 16.14 -4.66
C GLU A 162 -16.15 16.04 -4.36
N ASP A 163 -16.89 15.39 -5.24
CA ASP A 163 -18.35 15.23 -5.13
C ASP A 163 -18.76 13.85 -4.56
N HIS A 164 -17.80 13.03 -4.08
CA HIS A 164 -18.09 11.68 -3.59
C HIS A 164 -18.78 11.71 -2.21
N PRO A 165 -20.02 11.21 -2.08
CA PRO A 165 -20.84 11.40 -0.87
C PRO A 165 -20.32 10.68 0.37
N CYS A 166 -19.47 9.66 0.21
CA CYS A 166 -19.03 8.80 1.31
C CYS A 166 -17.52 8.89 1.59
N LEU A 167 -16.85 9.95 1.15
CA LEU A 167 -15.40 10.12 1.30
C LEU A 167 -14.90 9.91 2.73
N ALA A 168 -15.66 10.36 3.72
CA ALA A 168 -15.31 10.25 5.14
C ALA A 168 -15.39 8.82 5.71
N GLN A 169 -16.03 7.88 5.01
CA GLN A 169 -16.17 6.47 5.42
C GLN A 169 -15.08 5.60 4.78
N ASP A 170 -14.63 5.96 3.59
CA ASP A 170 -13.58 5.26 2.87
C ASP A 170 -12.23 5.41 3.60
N ARG A 171 -11.49 4.31 3.70
CA ARG A 171 -10.19 4.25 4.39
C ARG A 171 -9.18 3.53 3.50
N PRO A 172 -8.03 4.15 3.20
CA PRO A 172 -6.91 3.46 2.57
C PRO A 172 -6.46 2.26 3.42
N VAL A 173 -6.08 1.16 2.76
CA VAL A 173 -5.44 0.04 3.47
C VAL A 173 -3.99 0.36 3.81
N ASP A 174 -3.31 1.13 2.95
CA ASP A 174 -1.90 1.49 3.08
C ASP A 174 -1.71 2.83 3.79
N LEU A 175 -0.69 2.88 4.66
CA LEU A 175 -0.18 4.15 5.16
C LEU A 175 0.68 4.81 4.08
N HIS A 176 0.18 5.92 3.56
CA HIS A 176 0.94 6.74 2.61
C HIS A 176 2.00 7.56 3.37
N PRO A 177 3.11 7.97 2.74
CA PRO A 177 4.18 8.71 3.41
C PRO A 177 3.70 9.95 4.15
N SER A 178 2.67 10.67 3.67
CA SER A 178 2.06 11.79 4.40
C SER A 178 1.50 11.41 5.77
N ASP A 179 1.12 10.15 5.94
CA ASP A 179 0.52 9.57 7.15
C ASP A 179 1.51 8.68 7.93
N ALA A 180 2.57 8.18 7.28
CA ALA A 180 3.52 7.22 7.84
C ALA A 180 4.57 7.84 8.79
N TRP A 181 4.72 9.17 8.79
CA TRP A 181 5.61 9.89 9.71
C TRP A 181 4.86 10.35 10.96
N LEU A 182 4.18 9.43 11.65
CA LEU A 182 3.78 9.67 13.02
C LEU A 182 5.02 10.04 13.84
N PRO A 183 4.99 11.10 14.66
CA PRO A 183 6.14 11.49 15.45
C PRO A 183 6.52 10.34 16.39
N LEU A 184 7.82 10.04 16.47
CA LEU A 184 8.37 8.97 17.30
C LEU A 184 7.91 9.05 18.77
N SER A 185 7.56 10.25 19.24
CA SER A 185 7.04 10.52 20.58
C SER A 185 5.69 9.86 20.89
N LEU A 186 4.94 9.40 19.88
CA LEU A 186 3.66 8.70 20.06
C LEU A 186 3.77 7.18 19.92
N ALA A 187 4.96 6.66 19.62
CA ALA A 187 5.15 5.22 19.42
C ALA A 187 5.13 4.48 20.77
N THR A 188 4.16 3.58 20.95
CA THR A 188 4.07 2.70 22.13
C THR A 188 4.88 1.42 21.96
N VAL A 189 5.06 0.97 20.71
CA VAL A 189 5.92 -0.16 20.32
C VAL A 189 6.75 0.29 19.12
N GLN A 190 8.06 0.07 19.19
CA GLN A 190 8.98 0.38 18.10
C GLN A 190 9.71 -0.90 17.67
N ASP A 191 9.43 -1.34 16.45
CA ASP A 191 10.12 -2.48 15.86
C ASP A 191 11.44 -2.00 15.25
N PRO A 192 12.60 -2.55 15.65
CA PRO A 192 13.87 -2.19 15.03
C PRO A 192 13.92 -2.52 13.53
N ASP A 193 13.06 -3.39 13.01
CA ASP A 193 12.99 -3.71 11.58
C ASP A 193 12.13 -2.71 10.79
N TYR A 194 11.26 -1.92 11.45
CA TYR A 194 10.47 -0.89 10.77
C TYR A 194 11.29 0.38 10.55
N ARG A 195 12.06 0.36 9.45
CA ARG A 195 12.97 1.44 9.02
C ARG A 195 12.65 1.87 7.57
N PRO A 196 11.49 2.50 7.33
CA PRO A 196 11.16 3.00 6.00
C PRO A 196 12.24 3.99 5.53
N VAL A 197 12.71 3.84 4.30
CA VAL A 197 13.69 4.77 3.74
C VAL A 197 12.99 6.01 3.19
N PRO A 198 13.64 7.19 3.22
CA PRO A 198 13.08 8.38 2.59
C PRO A 198 12.77 8.13 1.11
N PRO A 199 11.57 8.50 0.65
CA PRO A 199 11.14 8.20 -0.71
C PRO A 199 12.02 8.92 -1.75
N GLN A 200 12.46 8.19 -2.78
CA GLN A 200 13.30 8.73 -3.85
C GLN A 200 12.62 8.58 -5.23
N ALA A 201 12.78 9.59 -6.09
CA ALA A 201 12.18 9.59 -7.43
C ALA A 201 12.76 8.51 -8.37
N THR A 202 14.01 8.09 -8.15
CA THR A 202 14.69 7.10 -9.01
C THR A 202 14.04 5.71 -8.92
N PRO A 203 13.79 5.13 -7.72
CA PRO A 203 12.98 3.93 -7.57
C PRO A 203 11.65 3.95 -8.34
N ALA A 204 10.89 5.05 -8.28
CA ALA A 204 9.59 5.13 -8.97
C ALA A 204 9.73 5.02 -10.50
N ARG A 205 10.76 5.63 -11.09
CA ARG A 205 11.04 5.45 -12.53
C ARG A 205 11.44 4.02 -12.85
N HIS A 206 12.27 3.41 -12.00
CA HIS A 206 12.70 2.03 -12.18
C HIS A 206 11.52 1.04 -12.14
N TRP A 207 10.57 1.24 -11.21
CA TRP A 207 9.35 0.44 -11.13
C TRP A 207 8.50 0.49 -12.39
N ARG A 208 8.33 1.69 -12.97
CA ARG A 208 7.62 1.88 -14.24
C ARG A 208 8.29 1.13 -15.39
N GLU A 209 9.60 1.25 -15.50
CA GLU A 209 10.37 0.53 -16.53
C GLU A 209 10.29 -0.99 -16.37
N LEU A 210 10.39 -1.48 -15.13
CA LEU A 210 10.25 -2.90 -14.81
C LEU A 210 8.85 -3.40 -15.18
N ALA A 211 7.80 -2.66 -14.81
CA ALA A 211 6.43 -3.03 -15.14
C ALA A 211 6.20 -3.09 -16.65
N LEU A 212 6.64 -2.09 -17.41
CA LEU A 212 6.51 -2.12 -18.88
C LEU A 212 7.25 -3.32 -19.49
N LYS A 213 8.48 -3.61 -19.03
CA LYS A 213 9.25 -4.78 -19.50
C LYS A 213 8.58 -6.11 -19.13
N SER A 214 8.12 -6.26 -17.89
CA SER A 214 7.43 -7.46 -17.42
C SER A 214 6.11 -7.68 -18.16
N ALA A 215 5.34 -6.63 -18.44
CA ALA A 215 4.07 -6.72 -19.17
C ALA A 215 4.27 -7.21 -20.62
N ILE A 216 5.37 -6.80 -21.28
CA ILE A 216 5.74 -7.29 -22.61
C ILE A 216 6.13 -8.78 -22.55
N ASN A 217 7.01 -9.14 -21.61
CA ASN A 217 7.57 -10.49 -21.53
C ASN A 217 6.57 -11.55 -21.09
N ALA A 218 5.62 -11.18 -20.22
CA ALA A 218 4.68 -12.14 -19.67
C ALA A 218 3.61 -12.58 -20.69
N ASN A 219 3.47 -11.90 -21.84
CA ASN A 219 2.33 -12.05 -22.78
C ASN A 219 0.96 -12.05 -22.07
N SER A 220 0.93 -11.55 -20.82
CA SER A 220 -0.15 -11.73 -19.83
C SER A 220 -1.06 -10.51 -19.76
N GLY A 221 -0.67 -9.41 -20.39
CA GLY A 221 -1.45 -8.19 -20.42
C GLY A 221 -2.47 -8.21 -21.56
N THR A 222 -3.76 -8.26 -21.22
CA THR A 222 -4.81 -7.78 -22.13
C THR A 222 -4.40 -6.38 -22.66
N THR A 223 -4.84 -6.00 -23.86
CA THR A 223 -4.55 -4.65 -24.40
C THR A 223 -4.88 -3.56 -23.37
N ARG A 224 -5.99 -3.74 -22.65
CA ARG A 224 -6.44 -2.89 -21.54
C ARG A 224 -5.40 -2.74 -20.41
N MET A 225 -4.68 -3.80 -20.04
CA MET A 225 -3.65 -3.74 -19.02
C MET A 225 -2.43 -2.93 -19.47
N ARG A 226 -1.98 -3.15 -20.71
CA ARG A 226 -0.84 -2.41 -21.26
C ARG A 226 -1.13 -0.92 -21.40
N ASP A 227 -2.34 -0.59 -21.86
CA ASP A 227 -2.80 0.80 -21.98
C ASP A 227 -2.87 1.46 -20.59
N TYR A 228 -3.39 0.74 -19.60
CA TYR A 228 -3.47 1.24 -18.23
C TYR A 228 -2.09 1.46 -17.61
N LEU A 229 -1.17 0.51 -17.75
CA LEU A 229 0.22 0.67 -17.30
C LEU A 229 0.90 1.88 -17.96
N ALA A 230 0.71 2.07 -19.27
CA ALA A 230 1.23 3.26 -19.95
C ALA A 230 0.67 4.55 -19.33
N MET A 231 -0.63 4.61 -19.05
CA MET A 231 -1.24 5.76 -18.39
C MET A 231 -0.62 6.05 -17.00
N LEU A 232 -0.37 5.02 -16.18
CA LEU A 232 0.31 5.16 -14.89
C LEU A 232 1.74 5.70 -15.05
N THR A 233 2.45 5.29 -16.11
CA THR A 233 3.84 5.72 -16.29
C THR A 233 3.99 7.16 -16.77
N PHE A 234 3.06 7.65 -17.60
CA PHE A 234 3.13 8.99 -18.21
C PHE A 234 2.48 10.10 -17.36
N ASN A 235 1.29 9.89 -16.80
CA ASN A 235 0.48 11.00 -16.28
C ASN A 235 0.79 11.37 -14.82
N GLU A 236 1.41 10.48 -14.04
CA GLU A 236 1.65 10.73 -12.61
C GLU A 236 2.82 11.68 -12.33
N CYS A 237 3.73 11.85 -13.30
CA CYS A 237 4.80 12.84 -13.17
C CYS A 237 4.26 14.28 -13.25
N GLU A 238 3.20 14.49 -14.02
CA GLU A 238 2.50 15.78 -14.13
C GLU A 238 1.51 15.98 -12.98
N ALA A 239 0.76 14.93 -12.62
CA ALA A 239 -0.16 14.93 -11.49
C ALA A 239 0.47 15.42 -10.17
N ARG A 240 1.74 15.05 -9.92
CA ARG A 240 2.49 15.45 -8.71
C ARG A 240 2.92 16.92 -8.69
N LYS A 241 2.94 17.62 -9.83
CA LYS A 241 3.37 19.03 -9.93
C LYS A 241 2.22 20.03 -9.79
N CYS A 242 0.98 19.59 -10.05
CA CYS A 242 -0.20 20.46 -9.96
C CYS A 242 -0.61 20.68 -8.49
N SER A 243 -0.70 21.96 -8.14
CA SER A 243 -0.83 22.54 -6.78
C SER A 243 -2.26 22.55 -6.26
#